data_AF-A0A1I0RN35-F1
#
_entry.id   AF-A0A1I0RN35-F1
#
_cell.length_a   1.000
_cell.length_b   1.000
_cell.length_c   1.000
_cell.angle_alpha   90.00
_cell.angle_beta   90.00
_cell.angle_gamma   90.00
#
_symmetry.space_group_name_H-M   'P 1'
#
loop_
_entity.id
_entity.type
_entity.pdbx_description
1 polymer ?
#
loop_
_entity_poly.entity_id
_entity_poly.type
_entity_poly.pdbx_seq_one_letter_code
_entity_poly.pdbx_strand_id
1 'polypeptide(L)'
;MSLESIQQALLDRWLTAYDEIDQLPYYKAQAVKMMYGDAYLYQLQQYQSRNFQPDRPLSDLPSERLSGVYGLDVSGKPCYTSIQTDWEGFYLYGDTYVEYLEFYIPLGILYRLERLQLDQGKKISYQSFSLNGMGRESPYAGKAKEYILTEELKRKDFISTVALYEYKKGKIKWADCLYNMPGIGKYTSREKYGYNDSGELDEIVSADKEGHSQYTYVKPPADMPLDELSEQVSQLLAADVLAAIVKSAPKEPLMILELNYQDVGNYFPLLQLVSEAYWSKHAVKYGEEGLFDAVVLSGDNPLTEISFTTSERIINAFIGEITKSGDYDAARRMMYKAAWHLTTGRLNKQVAVSDQFIAYAVDWSMCPEDVGEILTACGMPAAQLNDWKKRGIL
;
A
#
# COMPACT_ATOMS: atom_id res chain seq x y z
N MET A 1 21.08 18.26 12.77
CA MET A 1 20.42 17.15 13.49
C MET A 1 20.47 15.95 12.57
N SER A 2 20.88 14.76 13.04
CA SER A 2 20.94 13.55 12.20
C SER A 2 19.59 12.81 12.22
N LEU A 3 19.33 11.98 11.22
CA LEU A 3 18.13 11.16 11.16
C LEU A 3 17.99 10.22 12.36
N GLU A 4 19.10 9.64 12.82
CA GLU A 4 19.14 8.77 13.99
C GLU A 4 18.80 9.52 15.27
N SER A 5 19.32 10.75 15.43
CA SER A 5 18.99 11.57 16.60
C SER A 5 17.50 11.94 16.65
N ILE A 6 16.87 12.12 15.48
CA ILE A 6 15.43 12.38 15.37
C ILE A 6 14.62 11.11 15.66
N GLN A 7 15.03 9.95 15.10
CA GLN A 7 14.36 8.68 15.38
C GLN A 7 14.41 8.35 16.88
N GLN A 8 15.53 8.60 17.55
CA GLN A 8 15.62 8.39 19.00
C GLN A 8 14.71 9.37 19.76
N ALA A 9 14.71 10.66 19.39
CA ALA A 9 13.81 11.63 20.02
C ALA A 9 12.33 11.29 19.80
N LEU A 10 11.97 10.74 18.64
CA LEU A 10 10.64 10.24 18.33
C LEU A 10 10.25 9.07 19.24
N LEU A 11 11.17 8.13 19.45
CA LEU A 11 10.98 7.00 20.35
C LEU A 11 10.78 7.47 21.79
N ASP A 12 11.62 8.39 22.26
CA ASP A 12 11.51 8.97 23.60
C ASP A 12 10.16 9.70 23.76
N ARG A 13 9.72 10.44 22.73
CA ARG A 13 8.42 11.11 22.71
C ARG A 13 7.26 10.11 22.73
N TRP A 14 7.35 9.00 21.99
CA TRP A 14 6.34 7.95 21.99
C TRP A 14 6.23 7.29 23.37
N LEU A 15 7.38 7.03 24.03
CA LEU A 15 7.40 6.49 25.40
C LEU A 15 6.74 7.43 26.41
N THR A 16 6.92 8.75 26.27
CA THR A 16 6.26 9.73 27.16
C THR A 16 4.79 9.94 26.82
N ALA A 17 4.40 9.81 25.55
CA ALA A 17 3.02 9.94 25.08
C ALA A 17 2.10 8.81 25.57
N TYR A 18 2.66 7.69 26.03
CA TYR A 18 1.91 6.51 26.41
C TYR A 18 0.83 6.80 27.46
N ASP A 19 1.12 7.66 28.44
CA ASP A 19 0.20 8.03 29.52
C ASP A 19 -0.78 9.15 29.12
N GLU A 20 -0.68 9.67 27.90
CA GLU A 20 -1.58 10.74 27.41
C GLU A 20 -2.94 10.21 26.95
N ILE A 21 -3.18 8.90 27.05
CA ILE A 21 -4.50 8.30 26.77
C ILE A 21 -5.61 8.96 27.59
N ASP A 22 -5.30 9.39 28.82
CA ASP A 22 -6.24 10.09 29.71
C ASP A 22 -6.68 11.47 29.17
N GLN A 23 -6.00 12.01 28.15
CA GLN A 23 -6.38 13.26 27.49
C GLN A 23 -7.45 13.05 26.41
N LEU A 24 -7.74 11.82 25.98
CA LEU A 24 -8.75 11.54 24.95
C LEU A 24 -10.11 12.19 25.24
N PRO A 25 -10.69 12.08 26.46
CA PRO A 25 -11.98 12.71 26.76
C PRO A 25 -11.95 14.24 26.57
N TYR A 26 -10.82 14.88 26.90
CA TYR A 26 -10.65 16.32 26.74
C TYR A 26 -10.64 16.74 25.27
N TYR A 27 -9.88 16.07 24.40
CA TYR A 27 -9.84 16.40 22.96
C TYR A 27 -11.13 16.02 22.24
N LYS A 28 -11.77 14.92 22.64
CA LYS A 28 -13.10 14.54 22.15
C LYS A 28 -14.16 15.61 22.48
N ALA A 29 -14.10 16.19 23.69
CA ALA A 29 -15.02 17.26 24.10
C ALA A 29 -14.81 18.59 23.37
N GLN A 30 -13.65 18.81 22.72
CA GLN A 30 -13.40 20.01 21.91
C GLN A 30 -14.03 19.94 20.52
N ALA A 31 -14.48 18.76 20.08
CA ALA A 31 -15.12 18.60 18.79
C ALA A 31 -16.45 19.36 18.77
N VAL A 32 -16.56 20.37 17.90
CA VAL A 32 -17.81 21.09 17.66
C VAL A 32 -18.62 20.49 16.51
N LYS A 33 -18.00 19.64 15.70
CA LYS A 33 -18.64 18.91 14.61
C LYS A 33 -18.06 17.50 14.53
N MET A 34 -18.93 16.50 14.48
CA MET A 34 -18.55 15.13 14.15
C MET A 34 -18.79 14.89 12.67
N MET A 35 -17.81 14.27 12.02
CA MET A 35 -17.82 13.92 10.61
C MET A 35 -17.40 12.44 10.46
N TYR A 36 -17.78 11.81 9.35
CA TYR A 36 -17.61 10.38 9.15
C TYR A 36 -16.87 10.11 7.85
N GLY A 37 -15.98 9.12 7.86
CA GLY A 37 -15.15 8.76 6.72
C GLY A 37 -14.79 7.29 6.70
N ASP A 38 -14.31 6.81 5.56
CA ASP A 38 -13.76 5.48 5.42
C ASP A 38 -12.24 5.52 5.65
N ALA A 39 -11.75 4.74 6.62
CA ALA A 39 -10.32 4.66 6.97
C ALA A 39 -9.72 6.00 7.48
N TYR A 40 -8.39 6.13 7.38
CA TYR A 40 -7.57 7.28 7.78
C TYR A 40 -7.54 8.34 6.67
N LEU A 41 -8.21 9.46 6.89
CA LEU A 41 -8.37 10.50 5.88
C LEU A 41 -7.49 11.73 6.10
N TYR A 42 -6.95 11.93 7.30
CA TYR A 42 -6.08 13.07 7.59
C TYR A 42 -4.62 12.62 7.66
N GLN A 43 -3.87 12.86 6.59
CA GLN A 43 -2.45 12.54 6.51
C GLN A 43 -1.62 13.71 7.02
N LEU A 44 -0.90 13.52 8.13
CA LEU A 44 -0.14 14.61 8.74
C LEU A 44 0.95 15.18 7.81
N GLN A 45 1.49 14.35 6.91
CA GLN A 45 2.41 14.79 5.86
C GLN A 45 1.81 15.86 4.93
N GLN A 46 0.49 15.92 4.78
CA GLN A 46 -0.18 16.89 3.93
C GLN A 46 -0.52 18.20 4.65
N TYR A 47 -0.40 18.26 5.97
CA TYR A 47 -0.74 19.43 6.78
C TYR A 47 -0.09 20.72 6.24
N GLN A 48 -0.89 21.78 6.15
CA GLN A 48 -0.41 23.15 6.00
C GLN A 48 -1.09 24.01 7.07
N SER A 49 -0.39 25.00 7.62
CA SER A 49 -0.87 25.76 8.80
C SER A 49 -2.28 26.34 8.67
N ARG A 50 -2.68 26.67 7.43
CA ARG A 50 -4.00 27.22 7.09
C ARG A 50 -4.94 26.24 6.39
N ASN A 51 -4.46 25.05 6.04
CA ASN A 51 -5.22 24.08 5.27
C ASN A 51 -4.82 22.66 5.66
N PHE A 52 -5.67 21.98 6.43
CA PHE A 52 -5.55 20.55 6.69
C PHE A 52 -6.87 19.91 6.29
N GLN A 53 -6.91 19.41 5.05
CA GLN A 53 -8.10 18.78 4.49
C GLN A 53 -7.97 17.26 4.58
N PRO A 54 -9.09 16.55 4.67
CA PRO A 54 -9.08 15.11 4.50
C PRO A 54 -8.76 14.76 3.03
N ASP A 55 -8.12 13.61 2.81
CA ASP A 55 -7.82 13.05 1.49
C ASP A 55 -9.09 12.84 0.66
N ARG A 56 -10.22 12.59 1.35
CA ARG A 56 -11.53 12.29 0.77
C ARG A 56 -12.63 13.06 1.47
N PRO A 57 -13.76 13.33 0.79
CA PRO A 57 -14.90 14.00 1.40
C PRO A 57 -15.40 13.25 2.63
N LEU A 58 -15.64 13.99 3.70
CA LEU A 58 -16.30 13.47 4.89
C LEU A 58 -17.82 13.63 4.78
N SER A 59 -18.54 12.65 5.33
CA SER A 59 -20.00 12.69 5.50
C SER A 59 -20.37 13.34 6.83
N ASP A 60 -21.48 14.07 6.87
CA ASP A 60 -22.11 14.54 8.11
C ASP A 60 -23.04 13.50 8.75
N LEU A 61 -23.33 12.42 8.03
CA LEU A 61 -24.14 11.30 8.49
C LEU A 61 -23.28 10.03 8.68
N PRO A 62 -23.49 9.28 9.79
CA PRO A 62 -22.87 7.98 9.96
C PRO A 62 -23.40 6.98 8.93
N SER A 63 -22.58 6.00 8.56
CA SER A 63 -22.96 4.88 7.72
C SER A 63 -22.20 3.65 8.17
N GLU A 64 -22.81 2.46 8.05
CA GLU A 64 -22.15 1.18 8.34
C GLU A 64 -20.91 0.93 7.46
N ARG A 65 -20.80 1.62 6.32
CA ARG A 65 -19.61 1.58 5.45
C ARG A 65 -18.47 2.48 5.93
N LEU A 66 -18.76 3.45 6.81
CA LEU A 66 -17.79 4.43 7.29
C LEU A 66 -17.27 3.96 8.65
N SER A 67 -15.99 3.57 8.67
CA SER A 67 -15.32 3.06 9.85
C SER A 67 -14.69 4.15 10.72
N GLY A 68 -14.59 5.39 10.22
CA GLY A 68 -13.92 6.51 10.87
C GLY A 68 -14.88 7.60 11.34
N VAL A 69 -14.66 8.10 12.54
CA VAL A 69 -15.31 9.27 13.14
C VAL A 69 -14.25 10.34 13.38
N TYR A 70 -14.51 11.55 12.92
CA TYR A 70 -13.61 12.69 13.00
C TYR A 70 -14.29 13.85 13.74
N GLY A 71 -13.75 14.19 14.91
CA GLY A 71 -14.15 15.39 15.64
C GLY A 71 -13.36 16.59 15.13
N LEU A 72 -14.06 17.59 14.59
CA LEU A 72 -13.48 18.84 14.12
C LEU A 72 -13.67 19.95 15.16
N ASP A 73 -12.63 20.75 15.36
CA ASP A 73 -12.64 21.93 16.22
C ASP A 73 -13.32 23.13 15.56
N VAL A 74 -13.37 24.26 16.27
CA VAL A 74 -13.95 25.53 15.78
C VAL A 74 -13.25 26.10 14.54
N SER A 75 -12.01 25.69 14.26
CA SER A 75 -11.25 26.07 13.08
C SER A 75 -11.44 25.11 11.91
N GLY A 76 -12.19 24.03 12.10
CA GLY A 76 -12.42 22.97 11.12
C GLY A 76 -11.27 21.96 11.04
N LYS A 77 -10.31 21.99 11.96
CA LYS A 77 -9.21 21.02 12.03
C LYS A 77 -9.63 19.80 12.84
N PRO A 78 -9.14 18.59 12.51
CA PRO A 78 -9.43 17.42 13.33
C PRO A 78 -8.74 17.58 14.69
N CYS A 79 -9.50 17.43 15.78
CA CYS A 79 -8.98 17.38 17.14
C CYS A 79 -9.09 15.97 17.74
N TYR A 80 -9.95 15.12 17.18
CA TYR A 80 -10.23 13.76 17.64
C TYR A 80 -10.52 12.84 16.44
N THR A 81 -10.08 11.58 16.54
CA THR A 81 -10.41 10.52 15.58
C THR A 81 -10.79 9.25 16.33
N SER A 82 -11.74 8.48 15.78
CA SER A 82 -11.98 7.09 16.16
C SER A 82 -12.12 6.23 14.91
N ILE A 83 -11.40 5.11 14.84
CA ILE A 83 -11.45 4.15 13.74
C ILE A 83 -11.92 2.79 14.28
N GLN A 84 -12.93 2.21 13.63
CA GLN A 84 -13.51 0.90 13.98
C GLN A 84 -13.88 0.76 15.47
N THR A 85 -14.18 1.87 16.15
CA THR A 85 -14.47 2.01 17.60
C THR A 85 -13.36 1.59 18.57
N ASP A 86 -12.43 0.73 18.17
CA ASP A 86 -11.37 0.21 19.04
C ASP A 86 -10.12 1.10 19.06
N TRP A 87 -9.96 1.96 18.04
CA TRP A 87 -8.84 2.88 17.91
C TRP A 87 -9.35 4.30 18.11
N GLU A 88 -8.73 5.03 19.03
CA GLU A 88 -9.03 6.45 19.22
C GLU A 88 -7.74 7.26 19.29
N GLY A 89 -7.79 8.48 18.78
CA GLY A 89 -6.64 9.36 18.73
C GLY A 89 -7.03 10.83 18.78
N PHE A 90 -6.03 11.68 18.97
CA PHE A 90 -6.20 13.13 19.00
C PHE A 90 -5.02 13.85 18.37
N TYR A 91 -5.28 15.10 17.96
CA TYR A 91 -4.28 15.96 17.32
C TYR A 91 -3.85 17.07 18.27
N LEU A 92 -2.54 17.34 18.28
CA LEU A 92 -1.90 18.42 19.00
C LEU A 92 -1.36 19.44 18.00
N TYR A 93 -1.76 20.71 18.17
CA TYR A 93 -1.30 21.81 17.32
C TYR A 93 -0.45 22.77 18.14
N GLY A 94 0.88 22.69 17.98
CA GLY A 94 1.83 23.63 18.55
C GLY A 94 2.34 24.65 17.54
N ASP A 95 3.07 25.67 18.00
CA ASP A 95 3.66 26.68 17.12
C ASP A 95 4.74 26.11 16.18
N THR A 96 5.45 25.09 16.66
CA THR A 96 6.59 24.46 15.96
C THR A 96 6.34 23.00 15.59
N TYR A 97 5.13 22.49 15.83
CA TYR A 97 4.80 21.12 15.47
C TYR A 97 3.29 20.90 15.31
N VAL A 98 2.94 19.86 14.57
CA VAL A 98 1.64 19.20 14.68
C VAL A 98 1.91 17.73 14.97
N GLU A 99 1.12 17.13 15.84
CA GLU A 99 1.28 15.73 16.25
C GLU A 99 -0.07 15.03 16.28
N TYR A 100 -0.08 13.74 15.95
CA TYR A 100 -1.21 12.84 16.09
C TYR A 100 -0.79 11.67 16.98
N LEU A 101 -1.61 11.38 17.99
CA LEU A 101 -1.45 10.22 18.86
C LEU A 101 -2.66 9.31 18.67
N GLU A 102 -2.42 8.01 18.60
CA GLU A 102 -3.47 7.00 18.45
C GLU A 102 -3.25 5.83 19.40
N PHE A 103 -4.32 5.42 20.04
CA PHE A 103 -4.35 4.39 21.07
C PHE A 103 -5.28 3.26 20.66
N TYR A 104 -4.87 2.03 20.98
CA TYR A 104 -5.77 0.89 21.00
C TYR A 104 -6.48 0.84 22.35
N ILE A 105 -7.74 1.26 22.38
CA ILE A 105 -8.50 1.48 23.60
C ILE A 105 -8.71 0.21 24.42
N PRO A 106 -9.02 -0.96 23.83
CA PRO A 106 -9.21 -2.18 24.60
C PRO A 106 -8.01 -2.58 25.48
N LEU A 107 -6.79 -2.18 25.11
CA LEU A 107 -5.57 -2.49 25.87
C LEU A 107 -4.90 -1.27 26.51
N GLY A 108 -5.38 -0.06 26.24
CA GLY A 108 -4.75 1.18 26.71
C GLY A 108 -3.30 1.35 26.21
N ILE A 109 -3.03 0.96 24.97
CA ILE A 109 -1.68 1.01 24.38
C ILE A 109 -1.62 2.15 23.38
N LEU A 110 -0.60 3.02 23.47
CA LEU A 110 -0.27 3.94 22.39
C LEU A 110 0.25 3.14 21.21
N TYR A 111 -0.47 3.19 20.09
CA TYR A 111 -0.16 2.42 18.90
C TYR A 111 0.68 3.20 17.92
N ARG A 112 0.28 4.44 17.62
CA ARG A 112 0.89 5.28 16.59
C ARG A 112 1.11 6.69 17.10
N LEU A 113 2.23 7.25 16.70
CA LEU A 113 2.57 8.66 16.86
C LEU A 113 3.09 9.19 15.54
N GLU A 114 2.50 10.29 15.08
CA GLU A 114 3.01 11.04 13.93
C GLU A 114 3.30 12.47 14.34
N ARG A 115 4.41 13.02 13.87
CA ARG A 115 4.82 14.39 14.19
C ARG A 115 5.39 15.08 12.95
N LEU A 116 4.86 16.24 12.67
CA LEU A 116 5.38 17.17 11.67
C LEU A 116 6.00 18.36 12.39
N GLN A 117 7.31 18.52 12.30
CA GLN A 117 7.98 19.70 12.85
C GLN A 117 7.96 20.85 11.85
N LEU A 118 7.77 22.06 12.37
CA LEU A 118 7.63 23.29 11.62
C LEU A 118 8.66 24.33 12.07
N ASP A 119 9.22 25.06 11.10
CA ASP A 119 9.97 26.29 11.32
C ASP A 119 9.35 27.41 10.48
N GLN A 120 8.83 28.44 11.13
CA GLN A 120 8.12 29.56 10.49
C GLN A 120 7.02 29.09 9.51
N GLY A 121 6.30 28.02 9.87
CA GLY A 121 5.25 27.40 9.06
C GLY A 121 5.74 26.50 7.91
N LYS A 122 7.05 26.33 7.73
CA LYS A 122 7.63 25.37 6.78
C LYS A 122 7.89 24.03 7.45
N LYS A 123 7.60 22.94 6.75
CA LYS A 123 7.90 21.58 7.21
C LYS A 123 9.41 21.39 7.28
N ILE A 124 9.97 21.06 8.44
CA ILE A 124 11.41 20.74 8.57
C ILE A 124 11.67 19.25 8.73
N SER A 125 10.74 18.52 9.36
CA SER A 125 10.79 17.08 9.42
C SER A 125 9.41 16.45 9.54
N TYR A 126 9.27 15.26 8.97
CA TYR A 126 8.15 14.36 9.24
C TYR A 126 8.66 13.13 9.98
N GLN A 127 7.87 12.66 10.95
CA GLN A 127 8.22 11.58 11.84
C GLN A 127 6.98 10.73 12.05
N SER A 128 7.10 9.42 11.95
CA SER A 128 6.03 8.48 12.24
C SER A 128 6.60 7.24 12.93
N PHE A 129 5.90 6.77 13.95
CA PHE A 129 6.18 5.57 14.69
C PHE A 129 4.88 4.80 14.87
N SER A 130 4.88 3.50 14.60
CA SER A 130 3.75 2.61 14.89
C SER A 130 4.23 1.22 15.27
N LEU A 131 3.49 0.54 16.13
CA LEU A 131 3.74 -0.86 16.45
C LEU A 131 3.33 -1.77 15.28
N ASN A 132 4.10 -2.84 15.03
CA ASN A 132 3.71 -3.83 14.04
C ASN A 132 2.69 -4.82 14.64
N GLY A 133 1.60 -5.11 13.91
CA GLY A 133 0.71 -6.24 14.24
C GLY A 133 -0.18 -6.11 15.50
N MET A 134 -0.54 -4.91 15.95
CA MET A 134 -1.43 -4.74 17.11
C MET A 134 -2.92 -4.72 16.71
N GLY A 135 -3.75 -5.48 17.44
CA GLY A 135 -5.19 -5.62 17.19
C GLY A 135 -5.89 -6.56 18.18
N ARG A 136 -7.11 -7.04 17.81
CA ARG A 136 -8.04 -7.82 18.66
C ARG A 136 -7.48 -9.10 19.29
N GLU A 137 -6.39 -9.64 18.75
CA GLU A 137 -5.70 -10.84 19.28
C GLU A 137 -4.25 -10.53 19.71
N SER A 138 -4.03 -9.39 20.35
CA SER A 138 -2.69 -9.03 20.81
C SER A 138 -2.20 -9.97 21.93
N PRO A 139 -0.96 -10.52 21.84
CA PRO A 139 -0.34 -11.30 22.92
C PRO A 139 -0.11 -10.47 24.20
N TYR A 140 -0.35 -9.15 24.14
CA TYR A 140 -0.16 -8.21 25.21
C TYR A 140 -1.41 -7.92 26.04
N ALA A 141 -2.54 -8.58 25.73
CA ALA A 141 -3.75 -8.44 26.54
C ALA A 141 -3.48 -8.73 28.03
N GLY A 142 -3.78 -7.76 28.89
CA GLY A 142 -3.57 -7.85 30.34
C GLY A 142 -2.11 -7.80 30.80
N LYS A 143 -1.15 -7.49 29.91
CA LYS A 143 0.26 -7.29 30.29
C LYS A 143 0.47 -5.86 30.81
N ALA A 144 1.43 -5.72 31.73
CA ALA A 144 1.83 -4.41 32.23
C ALA A 144 2.52 -3.59 31.13
N LYS A 145 2.33 -2.26 31.17
CA LYS A 145 2.97 -1.30 30.26
C LYS A 145 4.46 -1.55 30.10
N GLU A 146 5.18 -1.69 31.21
CA GLU A 146 6.64 -1.85 31.22
C GLU A 146 7.07 -3.11 30.46
N TYR A 147 6.26 -4.18 30.51
CA TYR A 147 6.51 -5.41 29.77
C TYR A 147 6.33 -5.19 28.27
N ILE A 148 5.22 -4.54 27.87
CA ILE A 148 4.92 -4.24 26.47
C ILE A 148 6.04 -3.39 25.86
N LEU A 149 6.38 -2.29 26.54
CA LEU A 149 7.47 -1.40 26.14
C LEU A 149 8.80 -2.14 26.01
N THR A 150 9.12 -3.01 26.99
CA THR A 150 10.37 -3.77 26.98
C THR A 150 10.43 -4.78 25.83
N GLU A 151 9.36 -5.52 25.59
CA GLU A 151 9.33 -6.55 24.55
C GLU A 151 9.28 -5.94 23.14
N GLU A 152 8.49 -4.89 22.92
CA GLU A 152 8.42 -4.19 21.64
C GLU A 152 9.76 -3.56 21.25
N LEU A 153 10.40 -2.86 22.19
CA LEU A 153 11.71 -2.26 21.95
C LEU A 153 12.81 -3.30 21.73
N LYS A 154 12.74 -4.47 22.41
CA LYS A 154 13.70 -5.57 22.23
C LYS A 154 13.52 -6.25 20.88
N ARG A 155 12.28 -6.50 20.47
CA ARG A 155 11.97 -7.16 19.19
C ARG A 155 12.22 -6.24 18.00
N LYS A 156 12.25 -4.92 18.23
CA LYS A 156 12.30 -3.88 17.18
C LYS A 156 11.17 -4.05 16.16
N ASP A 157 10.04 -4.56 16.64
CA ASP A 157 8.89 -4.90 15.81
C ASP A 157 7.98 -3.67 15.65
N PHE A 158 8.58 -2.59 15.18
CA PHE A 158 7.92 -1.32 14.96
C PHE A 158 8.27 -0.75 13.61
N ILE A 159 7.31 -0.04 13.03
CA ILE A 159 7.48 0.72 11.81
C ILE A 159 7.82 2.15 12.21
N SER A 160 8.93 2.68 11.69
CA SER A 160 9.24 4.10 11.87
C SER A 160 9.74 4.74 10.58
N THR A 161 9.31 5.97 10.34
CA THR A 161 9.76 6.80 9.22
C THR A 161 10.18 8.17 9.76
N VAL A 162 11.37 8.62 9.37
CA VAL A 162 11.84 9.98 9.62
C VAL A 162 12.27 10.58 8.29
N ALA A 163 11.78 11.77 7.97
CA ALA A 163 12.17 12.54 6.80
C ALA A 163 12.65 13.93 7.23
N LEU A 164 13.78 14.38 6.68
CA LEU A 164 14.35 15.72 6.86
C LEU A 164 14.29 16.51 5.56
N TYR A 165 13.54 17.62 5.55
CA TYR A 165 13.27 18.37 4.32
C TYR A 165 14.32 19.44 4.05
N GLU A 166 14.84 19.46 2.82
CA GLU A 166 15.69 20.52 2.29
C GLU A 166 14.91 21.39 1.30
N TYR A 167 15.01 22.72 1.44
CA TYR A 167 14.31 23.66 0.57
C TYR A 167 15.23 24.31 -0.46
N LYS A 168 14.70 24.55 -1.66
CA LYS A 168 15.28 25.46 -2.66
C LYS A 168 14.19 26.36 -3.22
N LYS A 169 14.42 27.68 -3.19
CA LYS A 169 13.46 28.69 -3.68
C LYS A 169 12.04 28.52 -3.09
N GLY A 170 11.96 28.24 -1.80
CA GLY A 170 10.68 28.14 -1.08
C GLY A 170 9.94 26.81 -1.24
N LYS A 171 10.47 25.85 -1.99
CA LYS A 171 9.89 24.51 -2.16
C LYS A 171 10.81 23.43 -1.61
N ILE A 172 10.24 22.31 -1.16
CA ILE A 172 11.03 21.12 -0.80
C ILE A 172 11.70 20.64 -2.07
N LYS A 173 13.01 20.48 -2.04
CA LYS A 173 13.80 19.93 -3.16
C LYS A 173 14.17 18.48 -2.89
N TRP A 174 14.56 18.19 -1.66
CA TRP A 174 14.97 16.87 -1.21
C TRP A 174 14.37 16.56 0.16
N ALA A 175 14.23 15.27 0.45
CA ALA A 175 14.14 14.78 1.82
C ALA A 175 15.15 13.66 2.03
N ASP A 176 15.94 13.72 3.11
CA ASP A 176 16.73 12.58 3.55
C ASP A 176 15.86 11.75 4.50
N CYS A 177 15.76 10.44 4.27
CA CYS A 177 14.84 9.57 4.98
C CYS A 177 15.54 8.42 5.69
N LEU A 178 15.03 8.06 6.87
CA LEU A 178 15.41 6.87 7.64
C LEU A 178 14.15 6.07 7.94
N TYR A 179 14.17 4.80 7.57
CA TYR A 179 13.11 3.85 7.79
C TYR A 179 13.55 2.75 8.76
N ASN A 180 12.61 2.23 9.54
CA ASN A 180 12.70 0.93 10.19
C ASN A 180 11.44 0.17 9.80
N MET A 181 11.58 -0.94 9.11
CA MET A 181 10.47 -1.78 8.66
C MET A 181 10.70 -3.22 9.13
N PRO A 182 9.71 -3.89 9.73
CA PRO A 182 9.79 -5.33 10.02
C PRO A 182 10.15 -6.14 8.76
N GLY A 183 10.99 -7.16 8.92
CA GLY A 183 11.49 -7.99 7.81
C GLY A 183 12.62 -7.37 6.97
N ILE A 184 12.64 -6.05 6.78
CA ILE A 184 13.69 -5.35 6.00
C ILE A 184 14.79 -4.79 6.91
N GLY A 185 14.41 -4.30 8.10
CA GLY A 185 15.30 -3.62 9.03
C GLY A 185 15.42 -2.13 8.77
N LYS A 186 16.57 -1.55 9.17
CA LYS A 186 16.84 -0.12 9.02
C LYS A 186 17.50 0.18 7.69
N TYR A 187 16.96 1.15 6.96
CA TYR A 187 17.54 1.63 5.71
C TYR A 187 17.29 3.12 5.52
N THR A 188 18.04 3.73 4.62
CA THR A 188 17.95 5.16 4.30
C THR A 188 17.66 5.35 2.84
N SER A 189 16.87 6.36 2.50
CA SER A 189 16.67 6.80 1.13
C SER A 189 16.79 8.32 1.03
N ARG A 190 16.84 8.82 -0.20
CA ARG A 190 16.71 10.25 -0.49
C ARG A 190 15.60 10.48 -1.49
N GLU A 191 14.64 11.31 -1.12
CA GLU A 191 13.51 11.67 -1.95
C GLU A 191 13.77 12.95 -2.72
N LYS A 192 13.54 12.94 -4.03
CA LYS A 192 13.56 14.11 -4.91
C LYS A 192 12.15 14.60 -5.15
N TYR A 193 11.92 15.89 -4.93
CA TYR A 193 10.61 16.52 -5.17
C TYR A 193 10.62 17.24 -6.52
N GLY A 194 9.79 16.76 -7.46
CA GLY A 194 9.57 17.33 -8.77
C GLY A 194 8.33 18.22 -8.81
N TYR A 195 8.39 19.34 -9.52
CA TYR A 195 7.26 20.26 -9.67
C TYR A 195 7.05 20.58 -11.13
N ASN A 196 5.79 20.76 -11.52
CA ASN A 196 5.40 21.16 -12.88
C ASN A 196 5.62 22.67 -13.12
N ASP A 197 5.30 23.13 -14.32
CA ASP A 197 5.47 24.53 -14.75
C ASP A 197 4.57 25.53 -13.99
N SER A 198 3.39 25.10 -13.50
CA SER A 198 2.54 25.91 -12.62
C SER A 198 3.08 25.97 -11.18
N GLY A 199 4.08 25.15 -10.89
CA GLY A 199 4.75 25.11 -9.62
C GLY A 199 4.11 24.19 -8.57
N GLU A 200 3.18 23.35 -8.97
CA GLU A 200 2.57 22.32 -8.13
C GLU A 200 3.48 21.08 -8.05
N LEU A 201 3.36 20.31 -6.96
CA LEU A 201 4.08 19.05 -6.82
C LEU A 201 3.61 18.09 -7.92
N ASP A 202 4.55 17.54 -8.68
CA ASP A 202 4.28 16.64 -9.81
C ASP A 202 4.70 15.20 -9.50
N GLU A 203 5.81 15.01 -8.79
CA GLU A 203 6.31 13.67 -8.47
C GLU A 203 7.26 13.71 -7.27
N ILE A 204 7.37 12.59 -6.57
CA ILE A 204 8.41 12.32 -5.59
C ILE A 204 9.10 11.00 -5.99
N VAL A 205 10.42 11.05 -6.15
CA VAL A 205 11.25 9.88 -6.50
C VAL A 205 12.16 9.58 -5.33
N SER A 206 12.02 8.41 -4.71
CA SER A 206 12.88 7.92 -3.64
C SER A 206 14.00 7.07 -4.24
N ALA A 207 15.24 7.35 -3.87
CA ALA A 207 16.39 6.55 -4.25
C ALA A 207 17.10 6.00 -3.01
N ASP A 208 17.41 4.71 -3.01
CA ASP A 208 18.22 4.08 -1.97
C ASP A 208 19.73 4.39 -2.14
N LYS A 209 20.55 3.81 -1.26
CA LYS A 209 22.02 3.96 -1.31
C LYS A 209 22.67 3.23 -2.50
N GLU A 210 22.00 2.25 -3.07
CA GLU A 210 22.47 1.44 -4.19
C GLU A 210 22.09 2.08 -5.55
N GLY A 211 21.25 3.11 -5.51
CA GLY A 211 20.78 3.85 -6.68
C GLY A 211 19.47 3.32 -7.24
N HIS A 212 18.85 2.32 -6.61
CA HIS A 212 17.50 1.89 -6.98
C HIS A 212 16.54 3.01 -6.66
N SER A 213 15.80 3.44 -7.68
CA SER A 213 14.87 4.56 -7.61
C SER A 213 13.47 4.05 -7.82
N GLN A 214 12.53 4.60 -7.05
CA GLN A 214 11.11 4.34 -7.21
C GLN A 214 10.28 5.61 -7.00
N TYR A 215 9.14 5.72 -7.68
CA TYR A 215 8.18 6.78 -7.41
C TYR A 215 7.43 6.50 -6.10
N THR A 216 7.34 7.49 -5.23
CA THR A 216 6.51 7.45 -4.01
C THR A 216 5.29 8.36 -4.12
N TYR A 217 5.29 9.27 -5.10
CA TYR A 217 4.16 10.10 -5.47
C TYR A 217 4.26 10.45 -6.95
N VAL A 218 3.13 10.42 -7.65
CA VAL A 218 2.99 10.99 -8.99
C VAL A 218 1.64 11.68 -9.05
N LYS A 219 1.64 12.94 -9.49
CA LYS A 219 0.42 13.70 -9.72
C LYS A 219 -0.34 13.04 -10.86
N PRO A 220 -1.62 12.70 -10.67
CA PRO A 220 -2.45 12.16 -11.72
C PRO A 220 -2.55 13.13 -12.91
N PRO A 221 -2.54 12.62 -14.16
CA PRO A 221 -2.72 13.47 -15.33
C PRO A 221 -4.01 14.29 -15.22
N ALA A 222 -3.91 15.59 -15.49
CA ALA A 222 -5.09 16.43 -15.59
C ALA A 222 -5.98 15.92 -16.73
N ASP A 223 -7.30 15.90 -16.49
CA ASP A 223 -8.33 15.58 -17.47
C ASP A 223 -8.34 14.13 -18.02
N MET A 224 -7.66 13.19 -17.36
CA MET A 224 -7.76 11.76 -17.70
C MET A 224 -8.76 11.05 -16.77
N PRO A 225 -9.88 10.52 -17.29
CA PRO A 225 -10.79 9.70 -16.52
C PRO A 225 -10.11 8.45 -15.96
N LEU A 226 -10.55 7.97 -14.80
CA LEU A 226 -9.97 6.80 -14.13
C LEU A 226 -9.97 5.55 -15.02
N ASP A 227 -11.00 5.35 -15.83
CA ASP A 227 -11.09 4.21 -16.76
C ASP A 227 -10.04 4.27 -17.88
N GLU A 228 -9.72 5.47 -18.39
CA GLU A 228 -8.69 5.66 -19.40
C GLU A 228 -7.29 5.46 -18.80
N LEU A 229 -7.08 5.99 -17.59
CA LEU A 229 -5.86 5.77 -16.83
C LEU A 229 -5.65 4.27 -16.53
N SER A 230 -6.72 3.58 -16.11
CA SER A 230 -6.71 2.13 -15.88
C SER A 230 -6.34 1.34 -17.14
N GLU A 231 -6.90 1.71 -18.31
CA GLU A 231 -6.53 1.08 -19.58
C GLU A 231 -5.04 1.25 -19.88
N GLN A 232 -4.53 2.48 -19.81
CA GLN A 232 -3.15 2.78 -20.13
C GLN A 232 -2.17 2.05 -19.19
N VAL A 233 -2.49 2.02 -17.89
CA VAL A 233 -1.72 1.26 -16.90
C VAL A 233 -1.71 -0.22 -17.24
N SER A 234 -2.87 -0.81 -17.54
CA SER A 234 -2.98 -2.25 -17.82
C SER A 234 -2.14 -2.67 -19.04
N GLN A 235 -2.10 -1.84 -20.09
CA GLN A 235 -1.30 -2.10 -21.28
C GLN A 235 0.20 -1.98 -21.02
N LEU A 236 0.63 -0.94 -20.29
CA LEU A 236 2.04 -0.74 -19.95
C LEU A 236 2.54 -1.80 -18.99
N LEU A 237 1.73 -2.18 -18.00
CA LEU A 237 2.05 -3.28 -17.09
C LEU A 237 2.19 -4.60 -17.86
N ALA A 238 1.27 -4.92 -18.77
CA ALA A 238 1.38 -6.11 -19.62
C ALA A 238 2.68 -6.08 -20.47
N ALA A 239 3.08 -4.91 -20.97
CA ALA A 239 4.33 -4.76 -21.71
C ALA A 239 5.58 -5.00 -20.83
N ASP A 240 5.62 -4.43 -19.62
CA ASP A 240 6.72 -4.64 -18.68
C ASP A 240 6.79 -6.11 -18.21
N VAL A 241 5.64 -6.76 -17.95
CA VAL A 241 5.55 -8.20 -17.65
C VAL A 241 6.11 -9.03 -18.81
N LEU A 242 5.69 -8.75 -20.04
CA LEU A 242 6.19 -9.45 -21.22
C LEU A 242 7.71 -9.30 -21.37
N ALA A 243 8.23 -8.09 -21.17
CA ALA A 243 9.67 -7.82 -21.23
C ALA A 243 10.44 -8.63 -20.16
N ALA A 244 9.91 -8.74 -18.94
CA ALA A 244 10.49 -9.55 -17.88
C ALA A 244 10.54 -11.04 -18.25
N ILE A 245 9.46 -11.59 -18.84
CA ILE A 245 9.40 -12.99 -19.28
C ILE A 245 10.35 -13.24 -20.47
N VAL A 246 10.41 -12.33 -21.44
CA VAL A 246 11.35 -12.44 -22.57
C VAL A 246 12.79 -12.46 -22.05
N LYS A 247 13.11 -11.63 -21.05
CA LYS A 247 14.43 -11.59 -20.41
C LYS A 247 14.74 -12.88 -19.63
N SER A 248 13.75 -13.52 -19.00
CA SER A 248 13.95 -14.80 -18.31
C SER A 248 14.20 -15.97 -19.27
N ALA A 249 13.86 -15.79 -20.56
CA ALA A 249 14.12 -16.72 -21.65
C ALA A 249 13.67 -18.17 -21.33
N PRO A 250 12.36 -18.39 -21.07
CA PRO A 250 11.86 -19.72 -20.75
C PRO A 250 12.12 -20.69 -21.90
N LYS A 251 12.63 -21.88 -21.56
CA LYS A 251 13.03 -22.90 -22.53
C LYS A 251 11.87 -23.77 -23.02
N GLU A 252 10.78 -23.78 -22.27
CA GLU A 252 9.59 -24.59 -22.52
C GLU A 252 8.39 -23.67 -22.71
N PRO A 253 7.38 -24.10 -23.50
CA PRO A 253 6.13 -23.36 -23.62
C PRO A 253 5.50 -23.11 -22.25
N LEU A 254 5.07 -21.88 -22.00
CA LEU A 254 4.35 -21.54 -20.78
C LEU A 254 2.90 -22.00 -20.86
N MET A 255 2.42 -22.58 -19.76
CA MET A 255 1.02 -22.98 -19.55
C MET A 255 0.30 -21.96 -18.66
N ILE A 256 0.95 -21.50 -17.59
CA ILE A 256 0.37 -20.54 -16.66
C ILE A 256 1.36 -19.41 -16.40
N LEU A 257 0.83 -18.19 -16.33
CA LEU A 257 1.50 -17.01 -15.82
C LEU A 257 0.65 -16.39 -14.71
N GLU A 258 1.12 -16.47 -13.46
CA GLU A 258 0.48 -15.77 -12.33
C GLU A 258 1.12 -14.39 -12.14
N LEU A 259 0.28 -13.37 -11.99
CA LEU A 259 0.65 -12.03 -11.53
C LEU A 259 0.19 -11.92 -10.07
N ASN A 260 1.08 -12.27 -9.14
CA ASN A 260 0.81 -12.25 -7.70
C ASN A 260 0.97 -10.83 -7.17
N TYR A 261 -0.12 -10.23 -6.67
CA TYR A 261 -0.13 -8.87 -6.12
C TYR A 261 -0.84 -8.85 -4.78
N GLN A 262 -0.76 -7.71 -4.08
CA GLN A 262 -1.48 -7.49 -2.83
C GLN A 262 -2.55 -6.41 -3.03
N ASP A 263 -3.82 -6.77 -2.93
CA ASP A 263 -4.93 -5.84 -3.02
C ASP A 263 -4.84 -4.81 -1.88
N VAL A 264 -5.21 -3.56 -2.18
CA VAL A 264 -5.13 -2.41 -1.26
C VAL A 264 -3.70 -2.05 -0.78
N GLY A 265 -2.67 -2.85 -1.13
CA GLY A 265 -1.30 -2.68 -0.62
C GLY A 265 -0.26 -2.45 -1.71
N ASN A 266 -0.10 -3.42 -2.63
CA ASN A 266 0.98 -3.42 -3.61
C ASN A 266 0.52 -4.02 -4.94
N TYR A 267 0.43 -3.15 -5.96
CA TYR A 267 0.01 -3.51 -7.33
C TYR A 267 1.20 -3.71 -8.28
N PHE A 268 2.41 -3.90 -7.76
CA PHE A 268 3.58 -4.31 -8.51
C PHE A 268 3.74 -5.84 -8.38
N PRO A 269 3.25 -6.64 -9.36
CA PRO A 269 3.15 -8.07 -9.18
C PRO A 269 4.50 -8.79 -9.23
N LEU A 270 4.60 -9.89 -8.48
CA LEU A 270 5.60 -10.92 -8.69
C LEU A 270 5.07 -11.97 -9.66
N LEU A 271 5.94 -12.51 -10.51
CA LEU A 271 5.52 -13.44 -11.55
C LEU A 271 5.82 -14.89 -11.17
N GLN A 272 4.83 -15.76 -11.25
CA GLN A 272 5.04 -17.21 -11.24
C GLN A 272 4.86 -17.76 -12.66
N LEU A 273 5.88 -18.45 -13.17
CA LEU A 273 5.87 -19.02 -14.51
C LEU A 273 5.78 -20.54 -14.41
N VAL A 274 4.76 -21.12 -15.04
CA VAL A 274 4.57 -22.58 -15.08
C VAL A 274 4.69 -23.05 -16.52
N SER A 275 5.62 -23.97 -16.78
CA SER A 275 5.75 -24.59 -18.10
C SER A 275 4.71 -25.70 -18.33
N GLU A 276 4.42 -25.97 -19.59
CA GLU A 276 3.59 -27.10 -20.01
C GLU A 276 4.18 -28.45 -19.56
N ALA A 277 5.50 -28.60 -19.56
CA ALA A 277 6.13 -29.83 -19.09
C ALA A 277 5.99 -30.00 -17.56
N TYR A 278 6.10 -28.90 -16.80
CA TYR A 278 5.86 -28.92 -15.35
C TYR A 278 4.41 -29.29 -15.04
N TRP A 279 3.45 -28.67 -15.73
CA TRP A 279 2.02 -28.98 -15.63
C TRP A 279 1.74 -30.47 -15.93
N SER A 280 2.26 -30.97 -17.04
CA SER A 280 2.08 -32.36 -17.48
C SER A 280 2.67 -33.36 -16.48
N LYS A 281 3.83 -33.05 -15.91
CA LYS A 281 4.46 -33.88 -14.87
C LYS A 281 3.58 -33.98 -13.62
N HIS A 282 2.93 -32.88 -13.22
CA HIS A 282 2.02 -32.87 -12.08
C HIS A 282 0.73 -33.62 -12.38
N ALA A 283 0.15 -33.44 -13.57
CA ALA A 283 -1.03 -34.17 -14.03
C ALA A 283 -0.81 -35.69 -13.99
N VAL A 284 0.35 -36.18 -14.44
CA VAL A 284 0.70 -37.62 -14.40
C VAL A 284 0.87 -38.12 -12.97
N LYS A 285 1.43 -37.29 -12.08
CA LYS A 285 1.74 -37.70 -10.70
C LYS A 285 0.51 -37.71 -9.79
N TYR A 286 -0.38 -36.72 -9.95
CA TYR A 286 -1.46 -36.46 -9.00
C TYR A 286 -2.86 -36.62 -9.61
N GLY A 287 -2.97 -36.78 -10.93
CA GLY A 287 -4.24 -36.73 -11.65
C GLY A 287 -4.62 -35.29 -12.02
N GLU A 288 -5.79 -35.15 -12.64
CA GLU A 288 -6.32 -33.84 -13.06
C GLU A 288 -7.19 -33.16 -12.00
N GLU A 289 -7.71 -33.92 -11.04
CA GLU A 289 -8.56 -33.39 -9.97
C GLU A 289 -7.76 -32.44 -9.05
N GLY A 290 -8.18 -31.18 -8.94
CA GLY A 290 -7.51 -30.14 -8.17
C GLY A 290 -6.11 -29.77 -8.68
N LEU A 291 -5.80 -30.08 -9.95
CA LEU A 291 -4.46 -29.89 -10.49
C LEU A 291 -4.02 -28.42 -10.50
N PHE A 292 -4.95 -27.48 -10.72
CA PHE A 292 -4.63 -26.06 -10.72
C PHE A 292 -4.02 -25.63 -9.38
N ASP A 293 -4.75 -25.85 -8.29
CA ASP A 293 -4.29 -25.54 -6.93
C ASP A 293 -3.00 -26.28 -6.58
N ALA A 294 -2.91 -27.57 -6.93
CA ALA A 294 -1.73 -28.37 -6.68
C ALA A 294 -0.47 -27.85 -7.39
N VAL A 295 -0.61 -27.16 -8.52
CA VAL A 295 0.50 -26.60 -9.30
C VAL A 295 0.83 -25.18 -8.85
N VAL A 296 -0.18 -24.34 -8.60
CA VAL A 296 0.04 -22.92 -8.31
C VAL A 296 0.42 -22.70 -6.84
N LEU A 297 -0.12 -23.52 -5.92
CA LEU A 297 0.16 -23.44 -4.48
C LEU A 297 1.30 -24.35 -4.00
N SER A 298 1.97 -25.09 -4.89
CA SER A 298 3.04 -26.03 -4.50
C SER A 298 4.26 -25.32 -3.88
N GLY A 299 4.44 -24.02 -4.13
CA GLY A 299 5.61 -23.25 -3.68
C GLY A 299 6.92 -23.60 -4.39
N ASP A 300 6.89 -24.54 -5.34
CA ASP A 300 8.08 -25.05 -6.04
C ASP A 300 8.52 -24.17 -7.23
N ASN A 301 7.69 -23.20 -7.63
CA ASN A 301 7.98 -22.32 -8.76
C ASN A 301 8.61 -21.00 -8.26
N PRO A 302 9.83 -20.65 -8.70
CA PRO A 302 10.46 -19.41 -8.27
C PRO A 302 9.69 -18.21 -8.79
N LEU A 303 9.53 -17.21 -7.92
CA LEU A 303 8.97 -15.91 -8.30
C LEU A 303 10.01 -15.12 -9.10
N THR A 304 9.56 -14.51 -10.19
CA THR A 304 10.37 -13.63 -11.04
C THR A 304 9.96 -12.19 -10.79
N GLU A 305 10.94 -11.35 -10.46
CA GLU A 305 10.74 -9.91 -10.31
C GLU A 305 10.59 -9.22 -11.67
N ILE A 306 9.80 -8.16 -11.69
CA ILE A 306 9.58 -7.31 -12.87
C ILE A 306 10.37 -6.02 -12.69
N SER A 307 11.02 -5.57 -13.76
CA SER A 307 11.54 -4.21 -13.82
C SER A 307 10.49 -3.31 -14.47
N PHE A 308 9.85 -2.45 -13.66
CA PHE A 308 8.75 -1.58 -14.08
C PHE A 308 9.24 -0.32 -14.82
N THR A 309 9.94 -0.50 -15.93
CA THR A 309 10.62 0.62 -16.61
C THR A 309 9.68 1.63 -17.25
N THR A 310 8.50 1.19 -17.70
CA THR A 310 7.56 2.06 -18.45
C THR A 310 6.26 2.31 -17.70
N SER A 311 5.84 1.37 -16.85
CA SER A 311 4.56 1.42 -16.15
C SER A 311 4.62 2.11 -14.78
N GLU A 312 5.78 2.14 -14.11
CA GLU A 312 5.86 2.55 -12.70
C GLU A 312 5.27 3.93 -12.40
N ARG A 313 5.63 4.94 -13.21
CA ARG A 313 5.17 6.31 -13.01
C ARG A 313 3.65 6.41 -13.14
N ILE A 314 3.07 5.76 -14.15
CA ILE A 314 1.62 5.82 -14.38
C ILE A 314 0.84 4.94 -13.40
N ILE A 315 1.41 3.81 -12.96
CA ILE A 315 0.86 2.99 -11.87
C ILE A 315 0.74 3.86 -10.62
N ASN A 316 1.79 4.59 -10.24
CA ASN A 316 1.75 5.45 -9.05
C ASN A 316 0.69 6.56 -9.16
N ALA A 317 0.54 7.18 -10.34
CA ALA A 317 -0.54 8.15 -10.57
C ALA A 317 -1.93 7.50 -10.40
N PHE A 318 -2.12 6.31 -10.95
CA PHE A 318 -3.36 5.56 -10.83
C PHE A 318 -3.66 5.19 -9.38
N ILE A 319 -2.70 4.61 -8.65
CA ILE A 319 -2.87 4.28 -7.23
C ILE A 319 -3.16 5.52 -6.38
N GLY A 320 -2.61 6.69 -6.74
CA GLY A 320 -2.98 7.97 -6.13
C GLY A 320 -4.48 8.28 -6.28
N GLU A 321 -5.06 8.14 -7.47
CA GLU A 321 -6.49 8.35 -7.70
C GLU A 321 -7.36 7.25 -7.07
N ILE A 322 -6.89 6.00 -7.04
CA ILE A 322 -7.58 4.91 -6.34
C ILE A 322 -7.66 5.19 -4.84
N THR A 323 -6.55 5.61 -4.23
CA THR A 323 -6.51 5.95 -2.79
C THR A 323 -7.45 7.11 -2.47
N LYS A 324 -7.49 8.12 -3.36
CA LYS A 324 -8.36 9.29 -3.22
C LYS A 324 -9.83 9.00 -3.52
N SER A 325 -10.16 8.04 -4.37
CA SER A 325 -11.56 7.66 -4.64
C SER A 325 -12.08 6.57 -3.71
N GLY A 326 -11.20 5.73 -3.17
CA GLY A 326 -11.55 4.49 -2.48
C GLY A 326 -11.97 3.34 -3.39
N ASP A 327 -11.86 3.47 -4.71
CA ASP A 327 -12.29 2.44 -5.67
C ASP A 327 -11.22 1.35 -5.87
N TYR A 328 -10.89 0.60 -4.81
CA TYR A 328 -9.90 -0.48 -4.90
C TYR A 328 -10.32 -1.60 -5.88
N ASP A 329 -11.62 -1.76 -6.14
CA ASP A 329 -12.10 -2.67 -7.18
C ASP A 329 -11.63 -2.24 -8.57
N ALA A 330 -11.49 -0.94 -8.86
CA ALA A 330 -10.89 -0.47 -10.11
C ALA A 330 -9.42 -0.89 -10.24
N ALA A 331 -8.66 -0.90 -9.15
CA ALA A 331 -7.28 -1.39 -9.17
C ALA A 331 -7.19 -2.89 -9.41
N ARG A 332 -8.08 -3.67 -8.78
CA ARG A 332 -8.25 -5.10 -9.08
C ARG A 332 -8.58 -5.36 -10.55
N ARG A 333 -9.56 -4.63 -11.09
CA ARG A 333 -9.94 -4.74 -12.52
C ARG A 333 -8.78 -4.37 -13.45
N MET A 334 -7.97 -3.38 -13.10
CA MET A 334 -6.76 -3.03 -13.85
C MET A 334 -5.77 -4.21 -13.93
N MET A 335 -5.53 -4.90 -12.80
CA MET A 335 -4.65 -6.08 -12.77
C MET A 335 -5.20 -7.22 -13.64
N TYR A 336 -6.50 -7.50 -13.56
CA TYR A 336 -7.15 -8.50 -14.41
C TYR A 336 -7.05 -8.14 -15.89
N LYS A 337 -7.14 -6.84 -16.21
CA LYS A 337 -6.99 -6.36 -17.59
C LYS A 337 -5.56 -6.48 -18.11
N ALA A 338 -4.55 -6.27 -17.28
CA ALA A 338 -3.16 -6.54 -17.65
C ALA A 338 -2.94 -8.02 -17.97
N ALA A 339 -3.47 -8.92 -17.13
CA ALA A 339 -3.47 -10.36 -17.40
C ALA A 339 -4.26 -10.72 -18.67
N TRP A 340 -5.40 -10.07 -18.90
CA TRP A 340 -6.20 -10.23 -20.12
C TRP A 340 -5.42 -9.89 -21.38
N HIS A 341 -4.65 -8.80 -21.39
CA HIS A 341 -3.79 -8.43 -22.53
C HIS A 341 -2.73 -9.51 -22.79
N LEU A 342 -2.15 -10.08 -21.73
CA LEU A 342 -1.14 -11.14 -21.82
C LEU A 342 -1.73 -12.46 -22.36
N THR A 343 -2.91 -12.84 -21.88
CA THR A 343 -3.66 -14.04 -22.28
C THR A 343 -4.10 -13.96 -23.73
N THR A 344 -4.86 -12.92 -24.08
CA THR A 344 -5.48 -12.79 -25.40
C THR A 344 -4.46 -12.45 -26.48
N GLY A 345 -3.42 -11.70 -26.13
CA GLY A 345 -2.25 -11.47 -26.97
C GLY A 345 -1.35 -12.70 -27.10
N ARG A 346 -1.55 -13.75 -26.29
CA ARG A 346 -0.68 -14.94 -26.20
C ARG A 346 0.79 -14.56 -26.13
N LEU A 347 1.11 -13.65 -25.19
CA LEU A 347 2.45 -13.05 -25.01
C LEU A 347 3.03 -12.44 -26.30
N ASN A 348 2.18 -11.91 -27.18
CA ASN A 348 2.53 -11.34 -28.48
C ASN A 348 3.40 -12.25 -29.35
N LYS A 349 3.33 -13.58 -29.15
CA LYS A 349 4.16 -14.60 -29.80
C LYS A 349 5.68 -14.42 -29.58
N GLN A 350 6.09 -13.59 -28.62
CA GLN A 350 7.51 -13.43 -28.28
C GLN A 350 8.02 -14.56 -27.38
N VAL A 351 7.10 -15.26 -26.73
CA VAL A 351 7.36 -16.39 -25.84
C VAL A 351 6.46 -17.55 -26.29
N ALA A 352 7.01 -18.77 -26.31
CA ALA A 352 6.21 -19.95 -26.62
C ALA A 352 5.20 -20.21 -25.50
N VAL A 353 3.96 -20.52 -25.88
CA VAL A 353 2.85 -20.77 -24.95
C VAL A 353 2.06 -22.01 -25.40
N SER A 354 1.55 -22.79 -24.45
CA SER A 354 0.71 -23.96 -24.73
C SER A 354 -0.67 -23.55 -25.26
N ASP A 355 -1.41 -24.47 -25.86
CA ASP A 355 -2.75 -24.20 -26.37
C ASP A 355 -3.71 -23.75 -25.25
N GLN A 356 -3.49 -24.23 -24.03
CA GLN A 356 -4.27 -23.90 -22.84
C GLN A 356 -3.66 -22.75 -22.00
N PHE A 357 -2.77 -21.95 -22.59
CA PHE A 357 -2.13 -20.85 -21.88
C PHE A 357 -3.11 -19.85 -21.27
N ILE A 358 -2.86 -19.48 -20.02
CA ILE A 358 -3.57 -18.41 -19.30
C ILE A 358 -2.59 -17.56 -18.49
N ALA A 359 -2.73 -16.24 -18.57
CA ALA A 359 -2.22 -15.32 -17.57
C ALA A 359 -3.37 -14.90 -16.65
N TYR A 360 -3.15 -14.86 -15.34
CA TYR A 360 -4.13 -14.34 -14.38
C TYR A 360 -3.44 -13.54 -13.30
N ALA A 361 -4.15 -12.57 -12.72
CA ALA A 361 -3.68 -11.82 -11.57
C ALA A 361 -4.48 -12.21 -10.33
N VAL A 362 -3.79 -12.38 -9.20
CA VAL A 362 -4.42 -12.85 -7.95
C VAL A 362 -3.76 -12.23 -6.73
N ASP A 363 -4.57 -11.97 -5.73
CA ASP A 363 -4.16 -11.85 -4.34
C ASP A 363 -4.76 -13.05 -3.59
N TRP A 364 -3.93 -14.01 -3.21
CA TRP A 364 -4.39 -15.23 -2.54
C TRP A 364 -4.96 -14.98 -1.14
N SER A 365 -4.63 -13.84 -0.51
CA SER A 365 -5.18 -13.46 0.80
C SER A 365 -6.61 -12.92 0.71
N MET A 366 -7.02 -12.48 -0.47
CA MET A 366 -8.31 -11.84 -0.76
C MET A 366 -9.07 -12.55 -1.90
N CYS A 367 -8.66 -13.77 -2.25
CA CYS A 367 -9.15 -14.49 -3.42
C CYS A 367 -10.66 -14.83 -3.27
N PRO A 368 -11.50 -14.57 -4.30
CA PRO A 368 -12.88 -15.05 -4.32
C PRO A 368 -12.96 -16.59 -4.25
N GLU A 369 -14.11 -17.09 -3.80
CA GLU A 369 -14.34 -18.54 -3.65
C GLU A 369 -14.31 -19.31 -4.99
N ASP A 370 -14.65 -18.67 -6.13
CA ASP A 370 -14.56 -19.27 -7.48
C ASP A 370 -13.41 -18.64 -8.28
N VAL A 371 -12.27 -19.33 -8.33
CA VAL A 371 -11.11 -18.97 -9.17
C VAL A 371 -11.48 -18.82 -10.65
N GLY A 372 -12.52 -19.52 -11.12
CA GLY A 372 -13.02 -19.40 -12.49
C GLY A 372 -13.51 -18.00 -12.87
N GLU A 373 -13.98 -17.20 -11.91
CA GLU A 373 -14.34 -15.79 -12.16
C GLU A 373 -13.10 -14.95 -12.49
N ILE A 374 -12.00 -15.17 -11.77
CA ILE A 374 -10.71 -14.51 -12.02
C ILE A 374 -10.19 -14.90 -13.40
N LEU A 375 -10.16 -16.20 -13.70
CA LEU A 375 -9.68 -16.71 -14.98
C LEU A 375 -10.48 -16.13 -16.15
N THR A 376 -11.80 -16.01 -16.00
CA THR A 376 -12.67 -15.38 -17.00
C THR A 376 -12.35 -13.90 -17.17
N ALA A 377 -12.23 -13.15 -16.07
CA ALA A 377 -11.87 -11.73 -16.11
C ALA A 377 -10.49 -11.48 -16.74
N CYS A 378 -9.56 -12.44 -16.57
CA CYS A 378 -8.23 -12.43 -17.16
C CYS A 378 -8.19 -13.02 -18.59
N GLY A 379 -9.34 -13.25 -19.23
CA GLY A 379 -9.44 -13.58 -20.65
C GLY A 379 -9.45 -15.06 -21.00
N MET A 380 -9.63 -15.96 -20.04
CA MET A 380 -9.82 -17.38 -20.34
C MET A 380 -11.08 -17.59 -21.19
N PRO A 381 -11.00 -18.29 -22.34
CA PRO A 381 -12.18 -18.62 -23.13
C PRO A 381 -13.15 -19.53 -22.36
N ALA A 382 -14.45 -19.25 -22.44
CA ALA A 382 -15.49 -20.05 -21.77
C ALA A 382 -15.42 -21.55 -22.11
N ALA A 383 -15.04 -21.91 -23.34
CA ALA A 383 -14.86 -23.30 -23.75
C ALA A 383 -13.73 -23.99 -22.97
N GLN A 384 -12.61 -23.30 -22.74
CA GLN A 384 -11.48 -23.80 -21.96
C GLN A 384 -11.85 -23.91 -20.48
N LEU A 385 -12.50 -22.89 -19.91
CA LEU A 385 -12.95 -22.93 -18.51
C LEU A 385 -13.90 -24.11 -18.27
N ASN A 386 -14.86 -24.32 -19.17
CA ASN A 386 -15.79 -25.45 -19.08
C ASN A 386 -15.10 -26.80 -19.24
N ASP A 387 -14.04 -26.90 -20.05
CA ASP A 387 -13.21 -28.12 -20.15
C ASP A 387 -12.51 -28.38 -18.81
N TRP A 388 -11.85 -27.37 -18.24
CA TRP A 388 -11.15 -27.48 -16.96
C TRP A 388 -12.10 -27.89 -15.82
N LYS A 389 -13.26 -27.25 -15.70
CA LYS A 389 -14.29 -27.61 -14.70
C LYS A 389 -14.81 -29.05 -14.91
N LYS A 390 -15.01 -29.51 -16.15
CA LYS A 390 -15.46 -30.89 -16.43
C LYS A 390 -14.42 -31.96 -16.10
N ARG A 391 -13.14 -31.62 -16.24
CA ARG A 391 -12.01 -32.50 -15.93
C ARG A 391 -11.63 -32.48 -14.45
N GLY A 392 -12.25 -31.60 -13.66
CA GLY A 392 -11.96 -31.41 -12.24
C GLY A 392 -10.65 -30.64 -11.98
N ILE A 393 -10.10 -29.95 -12.99
CA ILE A 393 -8.85 -29.18 -12.86
C ILE A 393 -9.00 -28.01 -11.89
N LEU A 394 -10.19 -27.40 -11.87
CA LEU A 394 -10.61 -26.29 -11.01
C LEU A 394 -11.57 -26.75 -9.94
#